data_AF-A0A0Q7E458-F1
#
_entry.id   AF-A0A0Q7E458-F1
#
_cell.length_a   1.000
_cell.length_b   1.000
_cell.length_c   1.000
_cell.angle_alpha   90.00
_cell.angle_beta   90.00
_cell.angle_gamma   90.00
#
_symmetry.space_group_name_H-M   'P 1'
#
loop_
_entity.id
_entity.type
_entity.pdbx_description
1 polymer ?
#
loop_
_entity_poly.entity_id
_entity_poly.type
_entity_poly.pdbx_seq_one_letter_code
_entity_poly.pdbx_strand_id
1 'polypeptide(L)'
;MLGLGLIALAAVLVQTSTDVRPPRPTDEQMFAELRVERPTARILSQSSLNGGLGSRQVCGLMDIDGAIEPFSLMTYWQDAEPSRIIIAGFPPSEAKPAEWRISANGPRAADWDGDGQVKVLDRNMNSNYRRMALALCQDRNAITPPEGVNWVLTSEPDPDRRRGPRPGYEHIPPLPIPPVPAPSKSD
;
A
#
# COMPACT_ATOMS: atom_id res chain seq x y z
N MET A 1 53.09 44.32 -6.97
CA MET A 1 52.55 42.97 -6.69
C MET A 1 52.41 42.82 -5.18
N LEU A 2 51.20 42.92 -4.66
CA LEU A 2 50.86 42.72 -3.25
C LEU A 2 49.59 41.89 -3.23
N GLY A 3 49.73 40.60 -2.94
CA GLY A 3 48.63 39.66 -2.81
C GLY A 3 47.97 39.83 -1.44
N LEU A 4 46.71 40.26 -1.44
CA LEU A 4 45.84 40.15 -0.27
C LEU A 4 45.07 38.84 -0.39
N GLY A 5 45.39 37.90 0.51
CA GLY A 5 44.71 36.63 0.64
C GLY A 5 43.27 36.80 1.11
N LEU A 6 42.34 36.22 0.36
CA LEU A 6 41.00 35.91 0.85
C LEU A 6 41.10 34.78 1.88
N ILE A 7 40.81 35.06 3.14
CA ILE A 7 40.39 34.02 4.09
C ILE A 7 38.87 33.97 4.02
N ALA A 8 38.34 33.11 3.14
CA ALA A 8 36.93 32.73 3.18
C ALA A 8 36.75 31.72 4.32
N LEU A 9 36.28 32.18 5.48
CA LEU A 9 35.76 31.30 6.52
C LEU A 9 34.57 30.54 5.95
N ALA A 10 34.77 29.28 5.58
CA ALA A 10 33.68 28.36 5.27
C ALA A 10 32.94 28.06 6.58
N ALA A 11 31.84 28.76 6.82
CA ALA A 11 30.89 28.39 7.86
C ALA A 11 30.30 27.02 7.49
N VAL A 12 30.73 25.98 8.19
CA VAL A 12 30.06 24.67 8.17
C VAL A 12 28.69 24.90 8.80
N LEU A 13 27.66 25.07 7.96
CA LEU A 13 26.28 24.96 8.38
C LEU A 13 26.06 23.53 8.88
N VAL A 14 26.06 23.36 10.19
CA VAL A 14 25.51 22.18 10.83
C VAL A 14 24.02 22.16 10.48
N GLN A 15 23.65 21.37 9.46
CA GLN A 15 22.26 21.02 9.21
C GLN A 15 21.80 20.21 10.43
N THR A 16 21.23 20.90 11.41
CA THR A 16 20.35 20.25 12.37
C THR A 16 19.14 19.78 11.57
N SER A 17 19.13 18.52 11.14
CA SER A 17 17.93 17.88 10.62
C SER A 17 16.92 17.80 11.76
N THR A 18 16.16 18.87 11.96
CA THR A 18 14.90 18.74 12.66
C THR A 18 14.06 17.77 11.83
N ASP A 19 13.84 16.57 12.35
CA ASP A 19 12.92 15.51 11.85
C ASP A 19 11.46 16.01 11.80
N VAL A 20 11.24 17.19 11.24
CA VAL A 20 9.92 17.77 11.04
C VAL A 20 9.45 17.23 9.71
N ARG A 21 8.55 16.24 9.79
CA ARG A 21 7.88 15.69 8.61
C ARG A 21 7.30 16.84 7.77
N PRO A 22 7.44 16.83 6.44
CA PRO A 22 6.79 17.80 5.58
C PRO A 22 5.27 17.79 5.81
N PRO A 23 4.57 18.85 5.40
CA PRO A 23 3.12 18.89 5.48
C PRO A 23 2.51 17.67 4.79
N ARG A 24 1.53 17.06 5.47
CA ARG A 24 0.77 15.94 4.93
C ARG A 24 0.00 16.38 3.67
N PRO A 25 -0.16 15.50 2.67
CA PRO A 25 -1.03 15.75 1.53
C PRO A 25 -2.44 16.17 1.94
N THR A 26 -2.98 17.16 1.23
CA THR A 26 -4.34 17.67 1.39
C THR A 26 -5.37 16.70 0.79
N ASP A 27 -6.65 16.86 1.16
CA ASP A 27 -7.74 16.09 0.56
C ASP A 27 -7.76 16.26 -0.97
N GLU A 28 -7.48 17.48 -1.47
CA GLU A 28 -7.39 17.76 -2.91
C GLU A 28 -6.30 16.93 -3.61
N GLN A 29 -5.12 16.83 -3.01
CA GLN A 29 -4.03 16.00 -3.52
C GLN A 29 -4.38 14.50 -3.47
N MET A 30 -5.06 14.05 -2.41
CA MET A 30 -5.56 12.68 -2.30
C MET A 30 -6.56 12.36 -3.41
N PHE A 31 -7.46 13.29 -3.73
CA PHE A 31 -8.41 13.11 -4.84
C PHE A 31 -7.76 13.22 -6.21
N ALA A 32 -6.70 14.02 -6.35
CA ALA A 32 -5.92 14.03 -7.58
C ALA A 32 -5.31 12.66 -7.86
N GLU A 33 -4.71 12.02 -6.85
CA GLU A 33 -4.16 10.66 -6.97
C GLU A 33 -5.24 9.63 -7.33
N LEU A 34 -6.40 9.72 -6.66
CA LEU A 34 -7.54 8.84 -6.97
C LEU A 34 -7.96 8.94 -8.44
N ARG A 35 -7.99 10.15 -9.01
CA ARG A 35 -8.36 10.38 -10.42
C ARG A 35 -7.29 9.90 -11.40
N VAL A 36 -6.02 9.87 -11.00
CA VAL A 36 -4.95 9.24 -11.80
C VAL A 36 -5.18 7.73 -11.86
N GLU A 37 -5.46 7.09 -10.73
CA GLU A 37 -5.71 5.64 -10.68
C GLU A 37 -7.06 5.24 -11.30
N ARG A 38 -8.07 6.12 -11.24
CA ARG A 38 -9.46 5.85 -11.64
C ARG A 38 -10.02 7.05 -12.41
N PRO A 39 -9.66 7.22 -13.69
CA PRO A 39 -9.98 8.42 -14.46
C PRO A 39 -11.48 8.60 -14.71
N THR A 40 -12.27 7.53 -14.70
CA THR A 40 -13.74 7.57 -14.86
C THR A 40 -14.50 7.75 -13.55
N ALA A 41 -13.80 7.75 -12.41
CA ALA A 41 -14.47 7.83 -11.11
C ALA A 41 -15.04 9.23 -10.84
N ARG A 42 -16.32 9.27 -10.44
CA ARG A 42 -17.00 10.48 -9.98
C ARG A 42 -17.40 10.33 -8.53
N ILE A 43 -16.89 11.21 -7.66
CA ILE A 43 -17.23 11.20 -6.23
C ILE A 43 -18.70 11.56 -6.03
N LEU A 44 -19.43 10.73 -5.29
CA LEU A 44 -20.84 10.91 -4.94
C LEU A 44 -21.00 11.44 -3.53
N SER A 45 -20.21 10.91 -2.60
CA SER A 45 -20.18 11.34 -1.21
C SER A 45 -18.80 11.13 -0.63
N GLN A 46 -18.44 11.94 0.35
CA GLN A 46 -17.19 11.78 1.08
C GLN A 46 -17.33 12.29 2.51
N SER A 47 -16.53 11.72 3.39
CA SER A 47 -16.37 12.14 4.76
C SER A 47 -14.90 11.98 5.12
N SER A 48 -14.34 13.02 5.72
CA SER A 48 -12.90 13.07 5.94
C SER A 48 -12.61 13.20 7.42
N LEU A 49 -11.77 12.30 7.95
CA LEU A 49 -11.37 12.28 9.35
C LEU A 49 -9.84 12.38 9.48
N ASN A 50 -9.37 12.93 10.59
CA ASN A 50 -7.96 12.80 10.97
C ASN A 50 -7.79 11.44 11.64
N GLY A 51 -6.84 10.65 11.13
CA GLY A 51 -6.48 9.35 11.69
C GLY A 51 -5.36 9.45 12.74
N GLY A 52 -4.90 8.29 13.21
CA GLY A 52 -3.76 8.21 14.13
C GLY A 52 -2.45 8.67 13.49
N LEU A 53 -1.47 9.09 14.31
CA LEU A 53 -0.12 9.49 13.87
C LEU A 53 -0.11 10.62 12.82
N GLY A 54 -1.14 11.48 12.82
CA GLY A 54 -1.27 12.60 11.90
C GLY A 54 -1.76 12.22 10.51
N SER A 55 -2.13 10.96 10.27
CA SER A 55 -2.74 10.51 9.01
C SER A 55 -4.08 11.22 8.74
N ARG A 56 -4.46 11.22 7.48
CA ARG A 56 -5.77 11.67 7.00
C ARG A 56 -6.43 10.54 6.27
N GLN A 57 -7.70 10.34 6.56
CA GLN A 57 -8.50 9.35 5.89
C GLN A 57 -9.77 9.99 5.33
N VAL A 58 -10.12 9.59 4.13
CA VAL A 58 -11.36 9.97 3.45
C VAL A 58 -12.09 8.69 3.07
N CYS A 59 -13.38 8.65 3.37
CA CYS A 59 -14.26 7.51 3.13
C CYS A 59 -15.49 7.99 2.37
N GLY A 60 -15.96 7.24 1.38
CA GLY A 60 -17.10 7.68 0.59
C GLY A 60 -17.57 6.71 -0.48
N LEU A 61 -18.45 7.23 -1.32
CA LEU A 61 -18.99 6.54 -2.49
C LEU A 61 -18.53 7.24 -3.77
N MET A 62 -18.21 6.45 -4.78
CA MET A 62 -17.91 6.93 -6.12
C MET A 62 -18.75 6.16 -7.15
N ASP A 63 -19.05 6.80 -8.26
CA ASP A 63 -19.58 6.17 -9.47
C ASP A 63 -18.41 5.87 -10.40
N ILE A 64 -18.28 4.60 -10.79
CA ILE A 64 -17.33 4.15 -11.81
C ILE A 64 -18.13 3.42 -12.88
N ASP A 65 -18.18 4.01 -14.07
CA ASP A 65 -18.86 3.44 -15.25
C ASP A 65 -20.31 3.02 -14.98
N GLY A 66 -21.03 3.78 -14.14
CA GLY A 66 -22.43 3.53 -13.77
C GLY A 66 -22.61 2.63 -12.55
N ALA A 67 -21.53 2.09 -11.98
CA ALA A 67 -21.56 1.32 -10.74
C ALA A 67 -21.20 2.18 -9.53
N ILE A 68 -22.06 2.17 -8.51
CA ILE A 68 -21.79 2.84 -7.23
C ILE A 68 -20.91 1.95 -6.36
N GLU A 69 -19.72 2.44 -6.02
CA GLU A 69 -18.68 1.69 -5.34
C GLU A 69 -18.14 2.43 -4.10
N PRO A 70 -17.73 1.70 -3.05
CA PRO A 70 -17.09 2.30 -1.89
C PRO A 70 -15.63 2.63 -2.20
N PHE A 71 -15.12 3.70 -1.60
CA PHE A 71 -13.71 4.03 -1.65
C PHE A 71 -13.18 4.52 -0.29
N SER A 72 -11.87 4.35 -0.09
CA SER A 72 -11.13 4.92 1.01
C SER A 72 -9.80 5.48 0.52
N LEU A 73 -9.51 6.72 0.86
CA LEU A 73 -8.20 7.34 0.68
C LEU A 73 -7.54 7.49 2.05
N MET A 74 -6.25 7.18 2.14
CA MET A 74 -5.50 7.38 3.37
C MET A 74 -4.10 7.90 3.08
N THR A 75 -3.65 8.86 3.88
CA THR A 75 -2.24 9.24 3.92
C THR A 75 -1.53 8.52 5.04
N TYR A 76 -0.30 8.08 4.78
CA TYR A 76 0.55 7.48 5.79
C TYR A 76 2.00 7.92 5.59
N TRP A 77 2.74 8.03 6.69
CA TRP A 77 4.16 8.33 6.65
C TRP A 77 4.92 7.04 6.41
N GLN A 78 5.78 7.03 5.39
CA GLN A 78 6.73 5.95 5.15
C GLN A 78 8.11 6.42 5.55
N ASP A 79 8.74 5.70 6.47
CA ASP A 79 10.12 5.98 6.87
C ASP A 79 11.09 5.62 5.73
N ALA A 80 12.29 6.21 5.77
CA ALA A 80 13.31 5.96 4.77
C ALA A 80 13.69 4.47 4.74
N GLU A 81 13.74 3.88 3.54
CA GLU A 81 14.22 2.52 3.33
C GLU A 81 15.68 2.60 2.90
N PRO A 82 16.64 2.15 3.74
CA PRO A 82 18.04 2.12 3.32
C PRO A 82 18.24 1.08 2.21
N SER A 83 19.21 1.34 1.35
CA SER A 83 19.62 0.38 0.32
C SER A 83 19.99 -0.96 0.98
N ARG A 84 19.36 -2.05 0.56
CA ARG A 84 19.74 -3.39 1.00
C ARG A 84 20.74 -3.96 0.00
N ILE A 85 21.92 -4.37 0.49
CA ILE A 85 22.85 -5.16 -0.31
C ILE A 85 22.24 -6.56 -0.43
N ILE A 86 21.78 -6.92 -1.63
CA ILE A 86 21.33 -8.28 -1.93
C ILE A 86 22.54 -9.06 -2.47
N ILE A 87 22.60 -10.34 -2.06
CA ILE A 87 23.60 -11.35 -2.37
C ILE A 87 24.05 -11.31 -3.84
N ALA A 88 25.32 -11.63 -4.09
CA ALA A 88 26.03 -11.52 -5.37
C ALA A 88 25.16 -11.83 -6.61
N GLY A 89 25.04 -10.86 -7.52
CA GLY A 89 24.37 -11.00 -8.82
C GLY A 89 23.21 -10.02 -9.06
N PHE A 90 22.73 -9.33 -8.03
CA PHE A 90 21.70 -8.29 -8.17
C PHE A 90 22.23 -6.91 -7.76
N PRO A 91 21.89 -5.83 -8.48
CA PRO A 91 22.21 -4.48 -8.03
C PRO A 91 21.53 -4.21 -6.68
N PRO A 92 22.18 -3.46 -5.77
CA PRO A 92 21.55 -3.05 -4.52
C PRO A 92 20.29 -2.23 -4.83
N SER A 93 19.25 -2.42 -4.02
CA SER A 93 18.04 -1.61 -4.16
C SER A 93 18.38 -0.14 -3.86
N GLU A 94 17.85 0.79 -4.66
CA GLU A 94 17.98 2.21 -4.35
C GLU A 94 17.36 2.52 -2.98
N ALA A 95 18.03 3.40 -2.22
CA ALA A 95 17.48 3.90 -0.97
C ALA A 95 16.27 4.78 -1.28
N LYS A 96 15.16 4.58 -0.56
CA LYS A 96 13.97 5.44 -0.70
C LYS A 96 13.94 6.45 0.45
N PRO A 97 13.74 7.75 0.15
CA PRO A 97 13.62 8.75 1.20
C PRO A 97 12.33 8.55 2.02
N ALA A 98 12.31 9.11 3.23
CA ALA A 98 11.09 9.16 4.02
C ALA A 98 10.10 10.16 3.39
N GLU A 99 8.84 9.77 3.24
CA GLU A 99 7.84 10.56 2.54
C GLU A 99 6.41 10.25 3.00
N TRP A 100 5.49 11.19 2.74
CA TRP A 100 4.07 10.90 2.80
C TRP A 100 3.65 10.11 1.57
N ARG A 101 2.86 9.06 1.78
CA ARG A 101 2.21 8.30 0.72
C ARG A 101 0.71 8.38 0.83
N ILE A 102 0.07 8.19 -0.32
CA ILE A 102 -1.38 8.13 -0.46
C ILE A 102 -1.73 6.70 -0.87
N SER A 103 -2.67 6.09 -0.15
CA SER A 103 -3.26 4.80 -0.51
C SER A 103 -4.69 5.04 -0.95
N ALA A 104 -5.04 4.59 -2.16
CA ALA A 104 -6.39 4.64 -2.70
C ALA A 104 -7.00 3.24 -2.81
N ASN A 105 -7.91 2.93 -1.91
CA ASN A 105 -8.62 1.66 -1.85
C ASN A 105 -10.03 1.83 -2.42
N GLY A 106 -10.47 0.84 -3.19
CA GLY A 106 -11.77 0.85 -3.83
C GLY A 106 -11.67 0.27 -5.25
N PRO A 107 -12.79 -0.19 -5.82
CA PRO A 107 -12.81 -0.77 -7.14
C PRO A 107 -12.21 0.11 -8.23
N ARG A 108 -11.85 -0.52 -9.34
CA ARG A 108 -11.44 0.10 -10.61
C ARG A 108 -12.41 -0.38 -11.72
N ALA A 109 -12.42 0.29 -12.88
CA ALA A 109 -13.26 -0.06 -14.04
C ALA A 109 -13.26 -1.56 -14.32
N ALA A 110 -14.32 -2.28 -14.71
CA ALA A 110 -14.24 -3.76 -14.66
C ALA A 110 -13.14 -4.43 -15.55
N ASP A 111 -12.67 -3.75 -16.58
CA ASP A 111 -11.61 -4.17 -17.51
C ASP A 111 -10.41 -3.20 -17.41
N TRP A 112 -9.35 -3.56 -16.67
CA TRP A 112 -8.22 -2.66 -16.38
C TRP A 112 -7.16 -2.64 -17.46
N ASP A 113 -7.03 -3.72 -18.23
CA ASP A 113 -6.06 -3.80 -19.32
C ASP A 113 -6.65 -3.39 -20.67
N GLY A 114 -7.97 -3.17 -20.72
CA GLY A 114 -8.66 -2.61 -21.88
C GLY A 114 -8.76 -3.61 -23.02
N ASP A 115 -8.68 -4.91 -22.74
CA ASP A 115 -8.76 -5.96 -23.75
C ASP A 115 -10.21 -6.33 -24.15
N GLY A 116 -11.19 -5.66 -23.55
CA GLY A 116 -12.61 -5.84 -23.78
C GLY A 116 -13.21 -7.00 -22.98
N GLN A 117 -12.43 -7.65 -22.10
CA GLN A 117 -12.88 -8.78 -21.29
C GLN A 117 -12.65 -8.55 -19.79
N VAL A 118 -13.73 -8.61 -19.03
CA VAL A 118 -13.66 -8.63 -17.57
C VAL A 118 -13.22 -10.02 -17.12
N LYS A 119 -12.01 -10.15 -16.56
CA LYS A 119 -11.48 -11.45 -16.08
C LYS A 119 -11.94 -11.75 -14.66
N VAL A 120 -11.92 -13.03 -14.29
CA VAL A 120 -12.19 -13.49 -12.92
C VAL A 120 -11.25 -12.82 -11.92
N LEU A 121 -9.97 -12.66 -12.31
CA LEU A 121 -8.98 -11.99 -11.48
C LEU A 121 -9.38 -10.54 -11.15
N ASP A 122 -9.83 -9.78 -12.16
CA ASP A 122 -10.21 -8.38 -11.98
C ASP A 122 -11.45 -8.25 -11.10
N ARG A 123 -12.45 -9.11 -11.30
CA ARG A 123 -13.64 -9.18 -10.42
C ARG A 123 -13.26 -9.50 -8.98
N ASN A 124 -12.38 -10.48 -8.78
CA ASN A 124 -11.89 -10.88 -7.45
C ASN A 124 -11.09 -9.77 -6.78
N MET A 125 -10.26 -9.06 -7.55
CA MET A 125 -9.48 -7.93 -7.06
C MET A 125 -10.39 -6.76 -6.69
N ASN A 126 -11.44 -6.49 -7.46
CA ASN A 126 -12.50 -5.54 -7.11
C ASN A 126 -13.23 -5.96 -5.81
N SER A 127 -13.62 -7.22 -5.64
CA SER A 127 -14.20 -7.70 -4.38
C SER A 127 -13.26 -7.46 -3.18
N ASN A 128 -11.96 -7.68 -3.35
CA ASN A 128 -10.96 -7.40 -2.31
C ASN A 128 -10.84 -5.90 -2.03
N TYR A 129 -10.80 -5.05 -3.06
CA TYR A 129 -10.74 -3.60 -2.88
C TYR A 129 -11.99 -3.04 -2.20
N ARG A 130 -13.19 -3.56 -2.49
CA ARG A 130 -14.40 -3.21 -1.73
C ARG A 130 -14.24 -3.56 -0.27
N ARG A 131 -13.80 -4.79 0.04
CA ARG A 131 -13.57 -5.21 1.43
C ARG A 131 -12.57 -4.33 2.16
N MET A 132 -11.46 -3.95 1.51
CA MET A 132 -10.47 -3.07 2.10
C MET A 132 -11.04 -1.66 2.35
N ALA A 133 -11.75 -1.08 1.38
CA ALA A 133 -12.38 0.22 1.55
C ALA A 133 -13.38 0.22 2.71
N LEU A 134 -14.24 -0.81 2.78
CA LEU A 134 -15.20 -0.96 3.87
C LEU A 134 -14.50 -1.14 5.22
N ALA A 135 -13.52 -2.04 5.32
CA ALA A 135 -12.78 -2.31 6.56
C ALA A 135 -12.09 -1.06 7.11
N LEU A 136 -11.48 -0.26 6.24
CA LEU A 136 -10.82 0.98 6.63
C LEU A 136 -11.83 2.04 7.14
N CYS A 137 -13.08 1.98 6.72
CA CYS A 137 -14.10 2.99 7.03
C CYS A 137 -15.10 2.56 8.13
N GLN A 138 -14.99 1.33 8.68
CA GLN A 138 -16.01 0.70 9.53
C GLN A 138 -16.43 1.49 10.78
N ASP A 139 -15.49 2.09 11.52
CA ASP A 139 -15.81 2.59 12.86
C ASP A 139 -16.31 4.04 12.89
N ARG A 140 -15.72 4.90 12.05
CA ARG A 140 -15.89 6.36 12.17
C ARG A 140 -16.67 6.98 11.01
N ASN A 141 -16.71 6.32 9.87
CA ASN A 141 -17.37 6.78 8.65
C ASN A 141 -17.87 5.56 7.87
N ALA A 142 -18.69 4.75 8.52
CA ALA A 142 -19.20 3.51 7.93
C ALA A 142 -19.90 3.81 6.60
N ILE A 143 -19.39 3.19 5.54
CA ILE A 143 -19.97 3.29 4.21
C ILE A 143 -21.03 2.20 4.09
N THR A 144 -22.28 2.59 3.81
CA THR A 144 -23.37 1.67 3.51
C THR A 144 -23.72 1.71 2.04
N PRO A 145 -24.14 0.58 1.44
CA PRO A 145 -24.61 0.58 0.07
C PRO A 145 -25.91 1.42 -0.03
N PRO A 146 -26.05 2.28 -1.05
CA PRO A 146 -27.32 2.94 -1.33
C PRO A 146 -28.42 1.94 -1.68
N GLU A 147 -29.67 2.41 -1.67
CA GLU A 147 -30.81 1.59 -2.05
C GLU A 147 -30.63 0.99 -3.46
N GLY A 148 -30.92 -0.31 -3.59
CA GLY A 148 -30.77 -1.06 -4.84
C GLY A 148 -29.34 -1.47 -5.20
N VAL A 149 -28.33 -1.03 -4.45
CA VAL A 149 -26.93 -1.40 -4.69
C VAL A 149 -26.56 -2.62 -3.85
N ASN A 150 -26.01 -3.66 -4.49
CA ASN A 150 -25.49 -4.85 -3.82
C ASN A 150 -24.04 -5.07 -4.22
N TRP A 151 -23.13 -5.01 -3.25
CA TRP A 151 -21.71 -5.26 -3.49
C TRP A 151 -21.37 -6.73 -3.37
N VAL A 152 -20.64 -7.25 -4.36
CA VAL A 152 -20.00 -8.55 -4.26
C VAL A 152 -18.71 -8.39 -3.47
N LEU A 153 -18.65 -9.03 -2.31
CA LEU A 153 -17.49 -9.02 -1.41
C LEU A 153 -16.73 -10.35 -1.41
N THR A 154 -17.28 -11.39 -2.01
CA THR A 154 -16.66 -12.72 -2.11
C THR A 154 -15.90 -12.85 -3.42
N SER A 155 -14.77 -13.56 -3.36
CA SER A 155 -14.06 -13.95 -4.58
C SER A 155 -14.77 -15.13 -5.25
N GLU A 156 -14.89 -15.06 -6.57
CA GLU A 156 -15.23 -16.19 -7.43
C GLU A 156 -14.15 -17.28 -7.30
N PRO A 157 -14.56 -18.57 -7.31
CA PRO A 157 -13.62 -19.67 -7.41
C PRO A 157 -12.80 -19.57 -8.70
N ASP A 158 -11.49 -19.80 -8.58
CA ASP A 158 -10.61 -19.93 -9.75
C ASP A 158 -11.02 -21.16 -10.58
N PRO A 159 -11.43 -20.98 -11.86
CA PRO A 159 -11.88 -22.08 -12.71
C PRO A 159 -10.76 -23.09 -13.00
N ASP A 160 -9.50 -22.68 -12.95
CA ASP A 160 -8.32 -23.50 -13.26
C ASP A 160 -7.64 -24.08 -12.01
N ARG A 161 -8.12 -23.73 -10.82
CA ARG A 161 -7.61 -24.30 -9.57
C ARG A 161 -8.00 -25.78 -9.51
N ARG A 162 -7.08 -26.63 -9.99
CA ARG A 162 -7.18 -28.09 -9.85
C ARG A 162 -7.54 -28.41 -8.40
N ARG A 163 -8.74 -28.95 -8.19
CA ARG A 163 -9.19 -29.53 -6.91
C ARG A 163 -8.42 -30.83 -6.70
N GLY A 164 -7.14 -30.73 -6.40
CA GLY A 164 -6.29 -31.87 -6.10
C GLY A 164 -5.19 -31.45 -5.14
N PRO A 165 -4.63 -32.39 -4.35
CA PRO A 165 -3.42 -32.11 -3.59
C PRO A 165 -2.37 -31.56 -4.55
N ARG A 166 -1.69 -30.46 -4.16
CA ARG A 166 -0.56 -29.93 -4.92
C ARG A 166 0.42 -31.09 -5.16
N PRO A 167 0.69 -31.51 -6.42
CA PRO A 167 1.77 -32.45 -6.65
C PRO A 167 3.06 -31.71 -6.32
N GLY A 168 3.72 -32.08 -5.22
CA GLY A 168 5.02 -31.50 -4.85
C GLY A 168 5.26 -31.20 -3.37
N TYR A 169 4.26 -31.33 -2.48
CA TYR A 169 4.55 -31.45 -1.04
C TYR A 169 4.47 -32.93 -0.67
N GLU A 170 5.47 -33.71 -1.10
CA GLU A 170 5.83 -34.91 -0.36
C GLU A 170 6.09 -34.49 1.08
N HIS A 171 5.49 -35.22 2.01
CA HIS A 171 5.72 -35.07 3.43
C HIS A 171 7.21 -35.33 3.67
N ILE A 172 8.03 -34.28 3.71
CA ILE A 172 9.43 -34.41 4.10
C ILE A 172 9.39 -34.91 5.55
N PRO A 173 9.84 -36.15 5.84
CA PRO A 173 9.88 -36.60 7.22
C PRO A 173 10.78 -35.63 8.01
N PRO A 174 10.43 -35.31 9.27
CA PRO A 174 11.27 -34.45 10.08
C PRO A 174 12.70 -34.98 10.08
N LEU A 175 13.67 -34.09 9.85
CA LEU A 175 15.08 -34.44 9.90
C LEU A 175 15.38 -35.09 11.26
N PRO A 176 16.18 -36.16 11.31
CA PRO A 176 16.58 -36.77 12.58
C PRO A 176 17.26 -35.70 13.44
N ILE A 177 16.73 -35.52 14.65
CA ILE A 177 17.29 -34.59 15.63
C ILE A 177 18.71 -35.08 15.96
N PRO A 178 19.76 -34.26 15.77
CA PRO A 178 21.11 -34.67 16.13
C PRO A 178 21.18 -34.95 17.64
N PRO A 179 21.96 -35.97 18.06
CA PRO A 179 22.08 -36.30 19.47
C PRO A 179 22.62 -35.11 20.24
N VAL A 180 22.01 -34.83 21.39
CA VAL A 180 22.45 -33.78 22.32
C VAL A 180 23.87 -34.15 22.79
N PRO A 181 24.87 -33.28 22.62
CA PRO A 181 26.22 -33.54 23.12
C PRO A 181 26.17 -33.66 24.65
N ALA A 182 26.81 -34.72 25.16
CA ALA A 182 26.90 -34.95 26.60
C ALA A 182 27.61 -33.76 27.29
N PRO A 183 27.20 -33.41 28.52
CA PRO A 183 27.85 -32.34 29.27
C PRO A 183 29.34 -32.68 29.48
N SER A 184 30.20 -31.79 29.01
CA SER A 184 31.63 -31.80 29.30
C SER A 184 31.80 -31.74 30.81
N LYS A 185 32.51 -32.73 31.37
CA LYS A 185 33.02 -32.62 32.74
C LYS A 185 34.09 -31.54 32.72
N SER A 186 33.88 -30.49 33.49
CA SER A 186 34.90 -29.52 33.85
C SER A 186 35.90 -30.22 34.76
N ASP A 187 37.18 -30.22 34.36
CA ASP A 187 38.29 -30.50 35.26
C ASP A 187 38.54 -29.32 36.23
#